data_AF-A0A9E0DCR8-F1
#
_entry.id   AF-A0A9E0DCR8-F1
#
_cell.length_a   1.000
_cell.length_b   1.000
_cell.length_c   1.000
_cell.angle_alpha   90.00
_cell.angle_beta   90.00
_cell.angle_gamma   90.00
#
_symmetry.space_group_name_H-M   'P 1'
#
loop_
_entity.id
_entity.type
_entity.pdbx_description
1 polymer ?
#
loop_
_entity_poly.entity_id
_entity_poly.type
_entity_poly.pdbx_seq_one_letter_code
_entity_poly.pdbx_strand_id
1 'polypeptide(L)'
;MITTISPEHIQINIQEWKSAGPADSPQLQHLSFDGYPEARKQAEALTSADKLEIVELASGIHIQARSFVGRVSLGPLQVSIQPKLQGKQLLTLFRYAYGLRNLELLLPSVYDTDVSQAFQELLVLQLTAEVEELLARGLHRDYRRQAESLASPMGRFDFESYVRTGGPARAQFPCIHYLRLEDTSINQALLVFCHR
;
A
#
# COMPACT_ATOMS: atom_id res chain seq x y z
N MET A 1 -24.43 6.91 -13.68
CA MET A 1 -23.07 6.84 -14.26
C MET A 1 -22.58 8.27 -14.43
N ILE A 2 -21.89 8.79 -13.41
CA ILE A 2 -21.23 10.10 -13.50
C ILE A 2 -19.79 9.79 -13.85
N THR A 3 -19.44 10.02 -15.10
CA THR A 3 -18.05 10.06 -15.56
C THR A 3 -17.42 11.24 -14.85
N THR A 4 -16.69 11.00 -13.76
CA THR A 4 -15.88 12.02 -13.11
C THR A 4 -14.77 12.39 -14.08
N ILE A 5 -14.96 13.49 -14.79
CA ILE A 5 -13.93 14.14 -15.59
C ILE A 5 -12.88 14.58 -14.58
N SER A 6 -11.78 13.83 -14.47
CA SER A 6 -10.61 14.27 -13.71
C SER A 6 -10.21 15.66 -14.21
N PRO A 7 -9.85 16.61 -13.32
CA PRO A 7 -9.23 17.84 -13.78
C PRO A 7 -8.04 17.47 -14.67
N GLU A 8 -7.85 18.18 -15.79
CA GLU A 8 -6.65 18.03 -16.61
C GLU A 8 -5.44 18.38 -15.74
N HIS A 9 -4.87 17.37 -15.08
CA HIS A 9 -3.71 17.53 -14.25
C HIS A 9 -2.51 17.68 -15.16
N ILE A 10 -1.73 18.74 -14.94
CA ILE A 10 -0.47 18.92 -15.62
C ILE A 10 0.50 17.89 -15.04
N GLN A 11 0.86 16.91 -15.85
CA GLN A 11 1.76 15.85 -15.46
C GLN A 11 3.19 16.20 -15.82
N ILE A 12 4.09 16.09 -14.84
CA ILE A 12 5.52 16.18 -15.07
C ILE A 12 6.23 14.96 -14.50
N ASN A 13 7.15 14.41 -15.29
CA ASN A 13 7.98 13.30 -14.90
C ASN A 13 9.41 13.82 -14.69
N ILE A 14 9.94 13.62 -13.50
CA ILE A 14 11.32 13.99 -13.15
C ILE A 14 12.04 12.77 -12.56
N GLN A 15 13.36 12.73 -12.66
CA GLN A 15 14.16 11.72 -11.96
C GLN A 15 14.56 12.24 -10.58
N GLU A 16 14.79 11.34 -9.63
CA GLU A 16 15.38 11.71 -8.34
C GLU A 16 16.66 12.54 -8.53
N TRP A 17 16.91 13.49 -7.64
CA TRP A 17 18.03 14.44 -7.71
C TRP A 17 18.12 15.28 -8.99
N LYS A 18 17.01 15.43 -9.74
CA LYS A 18 16.91 16.38 -10.85
C LYS A 18 15.96 17.51 -10.52
N SER A 19 16.22 18.65 -11.16
CA SER A 19 15.35 19.81 -11.14
C SER A 19 14.61 19.98 -12.48
N ALA A 20 13.41 20.54 -12.40
CA ALA A 20 12.64 20.99 -13.54
C ALA A 20 12.12 22.40 -13.23
N GLY A 21 12.48 23.35 -14.08
CA GLY A 21 12.01 24.73 -13.97
C GLY A 21 11.17 25.18 -15.17
N PRO A 22 10.65 26.41 -15.12
CA PRO A 22 9.90 27.00 -16.23
C PRO A 22 10.72 27.10 -17.52
N ALA A 23 12.06 27.15 -17.43
CA ALA A 23 12.95 27.18 -18.60
C ALA A 23 13.07 25.83 -19.31
N ASP A 24 13.03 24.73 -18.54
CA ASP A 24 13.26 23.36 -19.06
C ASP A 24 11.95 22.65 -19.40
N SER A 25 10.84 23.10 -18.82
CA SER A 25 9.53 22.46 -18.94
C SER A 25 8.45 23.53 -19.16
N PRO A 26 7.95 23.70 -20.40
CA PRO A 26 6.93 24.70 -20.73
C PRO A 26 5.65 24.54 -19.91
N GLN A 27 5.36 23.31 -19.49
CA GLN A 27 4.21 22.95 -18.66
C GLN A 27 4.25 23.59 -17.26
N LEU A 28 5.43 23.99 -16.76
CA LEU A 28 5.59 24.64 -15.47
C LEU A 28 5.52 26.17 -15.55
N GLN A 29 5.49 26.73 -16.76
CA GLN A 29 5.39 28.18 -16.96
C GLN A 29 4.00 28.68 -16.56
N HIS A 30 3.95 29.84 -15.91
CA HIS A 30 2.72 30.50 -15.46
C HIS A 30 1.84 29.70 -14.49
N LEU A 31 2.34 28.58 -13.94
CA LEU A 31 1.66 27.88 -12.86
C LEU A 31 1.89 28.56 -11.51
N SER A 32 0.84 28.57 -10.70
CA SER A 32 0.82 29.12 -9.34
C SER A 32 -0.15 28.30 -8.48
N PHE A 33 0.12 28.23 -7.17
CA PHE A 33 -0.78 27.61 -6.19
C PHE A 33 -1.73 28.62 -5.53
N ASP A 34 -1.85 29.85 -6.04
CA ASP A 34 -2.72 30.90 -5.45
C ASP A 34 -4.19 30.47 -5.35
N GLY A 35 -4.69 29.65 -6.27
CA GLY A 35 -6.04 29.05 -6.22
C GLY A 35 -6.16 27.79 -5.35
N TYR A 36 -5.06 27.29 -4.80
CA TYR A 36 -4.96 25.98 -4.14
C TYR A 36 -4.15 26.06 -2.83
N PRO A 37 -4.71 26.65 -1.76
CA PRO A 37 -4.00 26.82 -0.49
C PRO A 37 -3.57 25.49 0.15
N GLU A 38 -4.33 24.42 -0.05
CA GLU A 38 -3.96 23.07 0.41
C GLU A 38 -2.77 22.49 -0.37
N ALA A 39 -2.64 22.80 -1.66
CA ALA A 39 -1.49 22.38 -2.46
C ALA A 39 -0.21 23.10 -2.00
N ARG A 40 -0.31 24.40 -1.64
CA ARG A 40 0.81 25.17 -1.07
C ARG A 40 1.29 24.59 0.26
N LYS A 41 0.37 24.28 1.18
CA LYS A 41 0.73 23.61 2.45
C LYS A 41 1.40 22.25 2.23
N GLN A 42 0.92 21.46 1.28
CA GLN A 42 1.52 20.17 0.94
C GLN A 42 2.92 20.34 0.35
N ALA A 43 3.12 21.33 -0.53
CA ALA A 43 4.43 21.66 -1.09
C ALA A 43 5.43 22.10 0.00
N GLU A 44 5.00 22.93 0.94
CA GLU A 44 5.81 23.34 2.10
C GLU A 44 6.17 22.16 3.01
N ALA A 45 5.22 21.25 3.26
CA ALA A 45 5.46 20.05 4.06
C ALA A 45 6.46 19.10 3.39
N LEU A 46 6.38 18.94 2.07
CA LEU A 46 7.33 18.12 1.30
C LEU A 46 8.73 18.74 1.27
N THR A 47 8.81 20.06 1.17
CA THR A 47 10.06 20.81 1.21
C THR A 47 10.70 20.70 2.60
N SER A 48 9.90 20.86 3.66
CA SER A 48 10.36 20.73 5.05
C SER A 48 10.83 19.32 5.42
N ALA A 49 10.27 18.29 4.76
CA ALA A 49 10.65 16.89 4.96
C ALA A 49 11.88 16.46 4.13
N ASP A 50 12.53 17.39 3.42
CA ASP A 50 13.66 17.15 2.53
C ASP A 50 13.39 16.16 1.38
N LYS A 51 12.12 16.00 0.99
CA LYS A 51 11.68 15.03 -0.01
C LYS A 51 11.62 15.61 -1.42
N LEU A 52 10.98 16.76 -1.54
CA LEU A 52 10.73 17.45 -2.80
C LEU A 52 10.67 18.94 -2.52
N GLU A 53 11.55 19.71 -3.13
CA GLU A 53 11.60 21.16 -2.98
C GLU A 53 10.80 21.80 -4.11
N ILE A 54 9.85 22.65 -3.74
CA ILE A 54 8.93 23.29 -4.68
C ILE A 54 8.90 24.77 -4.38
N VAL A 55 9.28 25.57 -5.37
CA VAL A 55 9.37 27.02 -5.26
C VAL A 55 8.51 27.66 -6.33
N GLU A 56 7.58 28.52 -5.92
CA GLU A 56 6.81 29.38 -6.82
C GLU A 56 7.69 30.57 -7.24
N LEU A 57 7.95 30.70 -8.55
CA LEU A 57 8.66 31.79 -9.18
C LEU A 57 7.66 32.71 -9.91
N ALA A 58 8.06 33.95 -10.20
CA ALA A 58 7.24 34.88 -10.97
C ALA A 58 6.89 34.35 -12.39
N SER A 59 7.71 33.46 -12.94
CA SER A 59 7.54 32.85 -14.26
C SER A 59 6.87 31.47 -14.24
N GLY A 60 6.57 30.91 -13.07
CA GLY A 60 6.00 29.56 -12.93
C GLY A 60 6.54 28.78 -11.74
N ILE A 61 6.49 27.46 -11.77
CA ILE A 61 6.92 26.60 -10.66
C ILE A 61 8.30 26.00 -10.95
N HIS A 62 9.17 25.99 -9.95
CA HIS A 62 10.41 25.21 -9.93
C HIS A 62 10.28 24.02 -9.00
N ILE A 63 10.71 22.85 -9.46
CA ILE A 63 10.62 21.59 -8.71
C ILE A 63 12.02 20.98 -8.68
N GLN A 64 12.48 20.58 -7.51
CA GLN A 64 13.73 19.85 -7.33
C GLN A 64 13.48 18.58 -6.52
N ALA A 65 13.63 17.44 -7.18
CA ALA A 65 13.55 16.14 -6.54
C ALA A 65 14.80 15.87 -5.70
N ARG A 66 14.62 15.31 -4.50
CA ARG A 66 15.70 14.82 -3.64
C ARG A 66 15.62 13.29 -3.54
N SER A 67 15.64 12.73 -2.33
CA SER A 67 15.60 11.29 -2.06
C SER A 67 14.18 10.72 -1.99
N PHE A 68 13.22 11.30 -2.71
CA PHE A 68 11.84 10.83 -2.73
C PHE A 68 11.49 10.27 -4.11
N VAL A 69 10.96 9.06 -4.12
CA VAL A 69 10.49 8.38 -5.33
C VAL A 69 9.00 8.09 -5.15
N GLY A 70 8.20 8.42 -6.15
CA GLY A 70 6.75 8.27 -6.09
C GLY A 70 6.00 9.36 -6.86
N ARG A 71 4.68 9.39 -6.69
CA ARG A 71 3.81 10.37 -7.33
C ARG A 71 3.16 11.27 -6.29
N VAL A 72 3.20 12.57 -6.53
CA VAL A 72 2.58 13.59 -5.67
C VAL A 72 1.61 14.41 -6.52
N SER A 73 0.38 14.55 -6.04
CA SER A 73 -0.61 15.46 -6.63
C SER A 73 -0.72 16.71 -5.75
N LEU A 74 -0.47 17.88 -6.33
CA LEU A 74 -0.51 19.19 -5.70
C LEU A 74 -1.47 20.08 -6.49
N GLY A 75 -2.75 20.04 -6.13
CA GLY A 75 -3.80 20.74 -6.87
C GLY A 75 -3.82 20.33 -8.35
N PRO A 76 -3.56 21.25 -9.31
CA PRO A 76 -3.55 20.94 -10.74
C PRO A 76 -2.27 20.23 -11.21
N LEU A 77 -1.22 20.19 -10.39
CA LEU A 77 0.08 19.63 -10.77
C LEU A 77 0.22 18.20 -10.26
N GLN A 78 0.64 17.28 -11.11
CA GLN A 78 1.00 15.92 -10.74
C GLN A 78 2.47 15.66 -11.08
N VAL A 79 3.28 15.46 -10.05
CA VAL A 79 4.72 15.21 -10.17
C VAL A 79 4.97 13.72 -9.97
N SER A 80 5.52 13.04 -10.97
CA SER A 80 6.02 11.67 -10.82
C SER A 80 7.54 11.70 -10.78
N ILE A 81 8.11 11.22 -9.66
CA ILE A 81 9.55 11.16 -9.44
C ILE A 81 10.01 9.72 -9.59
N GLN A 82 10.91 9.48 -10.54
CA GLN A 82 11.42 8.16 -10.87
C GLN A 82 12.77 7.88 -10.18
N PRO A 83 12.99 6.65 -9.71
CA PRO A 83 14.29 6.26 -9.16
C PRO A 83 15.34 6.26 -10.28
N LYS A 84 16.61 6.60 -9.97
CA LYS A 84 17.71 6.44 -10.94
C LYS A 84 18.01 4.96 -11.18
N LEU A 85 17.75 4.14 -10.17
CA LEU A 85 17.93 2.69 -10.21
C LEU A 85 16.68 2.04 -10.81
N GLN A 86 16.88 1.17 -11.79
CA GLN A 86 15.81 0.48 -12.49
C GLN A 86 15.84 -1.02 -12.22
N GLY A 87 14.67 -1.67 -12.38
CA GLY A 87 14.54 -3.12 -12.46
C GLY A 87 15.18 -3.86 -11.28
N LYS A 88 16.10 -4.78 -11.62
CA LYS A 88 16.76 -5.69 -10.68
C LYS A 88 17.58 -4.99 -9.58
N GLN A 89 18.21 -3.86 -9.87
CA GLN A 89 19.04 -3.14 -8.89
C GLN A 89 18.17 -2.55 -7.78
N LEU A 90 17.06 -1.92 -8.16
CA LEU A 90 16.08 -1.37 -7.22
C LEU A 90 15.45 -2.49 -6.37
N LEU A 91 15.07 -3.61 -6.99
CA LEU A 91 14.53 -4.77 -6.27
C LEU A 91 15.55 -5.36 -5.28
N THR A 92 16.84 -5.41 -5.66
CA THR A 92 17.90 -5.90 -4.77
C THR A 92 18.05 -5.03 -3.53
N LEU A 93 18.09 -3.70 -3.71
CA LEU A 93 18.16 -2.77 -2.59
C LEU A 93 16.90 -2.77 -1.74
N PHE A 94 15.73 -2.88 -2.37
CA PHE A 94 14.46 -3.00 -1.65
C PHE A 94 14.45 -4.25 -0.77
N ARG A 95 14.83 -5.41 -1.31
CA ARG A 95 14.94 -6.65 -0.54
C ARG A 95 15.92 -6.52 0.62
N TYR A 96 17.09 -5.92 0.37
CA TYR A 96 18.08 -5.67 1.40
C TYR A 96 17.53 -4.79 2.53
N ALA A 97 16.91 -3.65 2.19
CA ALA A 97 16.41 -2.68 3.17
C ALA A 97 15.27 -3.23 4.04
N TYR A 98 14.41 -4.07 3.46
CA TYR A 98 13.26 -4.65 4.16
C TYR A 98 13.49 -6.09 4.67
N GLY A 99 14.70 -6.63 4.52
CA GLY A 99 15.03 -8.00 4.94
C GLY A 99 14.22 -9.08 4.19
N LEU A 100 13.80 -8.80 2.96
CA LEU A 100 13.02 -9.73 2.14
C LEU A 100 13.93 -10.78 1.51
N ARG A 101 13.39 -11.97 1.26
CA ARG A 101 14.17 -13.09 0.73
C ARG A 101 14.57 -12.85 -0.72
N ASN A 102 15.71 -13.43 -1.09
CA ASN A 102 16.13 -13.50 -2.49
C ASN A 102 15.30 -14.54 -3.22
N LEU A 103 14.14 -14.15 -3.73
CA LEU A 103 13.39 -14.96 -4.68
C LEU A 103 14.04 -14.85 -6.05
N GLU A 104 14.46 -15.97 -6.63
CA GLU A 104 14.91 -16.05 -8.02
C GLU A 104 13.70 -15.86 -8.94
N LEU A 105 13.39 -14.60 -9.26
CA LEU A 105 12.36 -14.27 -10.22
C LEU A 105 12.87 -14.68 -11.62
N LEU A 106 12.31 -15.76 -12.17
CA LEU A 106 12.53 -16.24 -13.54
C LEU A 106 11.84 -15.34 -14.56
N LEU A 107 12.13 -14.03 -14.57
CA LEU A 107 11.46 -13.10 -15.48
C LEU A 107 12.47 -12.12 -16.10
N PRO A 108 13.23 -12.53 -17.13
CA PRO A 108 14.12 -11.62 -17.87
C PRO A 108 13.38 -10.59 -18.72
N SER A 109 12.09 -10.79 -19.03
CA SER A 109 11.38 -10.06 -20.09
C SER A 109 10.32 -9.05 -19.61
N VAL A 110 10.11 -8.90 -18.29
CA VAL A 110 9.11 -7.94 -17.74
C VAL A 110 9.73 -6.57 -17.43
N TYR A 111 11.04 -6.39 -17.63
CA TYR A 111 11.70 -5.13 -17.34
C TYR A 111 11.54 -4.05 -18.42
N ASP A 112 10.75 -4.32 -19.47
CA ASP A 112 10.45 -3.39 -20.56
C ASP A 112 9.06 -2.73 -20.39
N THR A 113 8.47 -2.82 -19.21
CA THR A 113 7.25 -2.08 -18.87
C THR A 113 7.56 -0.60 -18.69
N ASP A 114 6.59 0.24 -19.05
CA ASP A 114 6.55 1.67 -18.78
C ASP A 114 7.17 1.98 -17.40
N VAL A 115 8.31 2.70 -17.43
CA VAL A 115 9.17 2.99 -16.25
C VAL A 115 8.38 3.61 -15.10
N SER A 116 7.24 4.24 -15.42
CA SER A 116 6.30 4.80 -14.45
C SER A 116 5.62 3.76 -13.54
N GLN A 117 5.51 2.49 -13.95
CA GLN A 117 4.90 1.40 -13.18
C GLN A 117 5.90 0.30 -12.78
N ALA A 118 7.12 0.31 -13.30
CA ALA A 118 8.11 -0.73 -13.06
C ALA A 118 8.34 -1.04 -11.57
N PHE A 119 8.31 -0.03 -10.68
CA PHE A 119 8.44 -0.30 -9.24
C PHE A 119 7.23 -1.04 -8.65
N GLN A 120 6.02 -0.66 -9.06
CA GLN A 120 4.78 -1.31 -8.59
C GLN A 120 4.73 -2.76 -9.06
N GLU A 121 5.12 -3.02 -10.30
CA GLU A 121 5.21 -4.38 -10.84
C GLU A 121 6.23 -5.23 -10.07
N LEU A 122 7.40 -4.66 -9.74
CA LEU A 122 8.39 -5.36 -8.91
C LEU A 122 7.86 -5.69 -7.52
N LEU A 123 7.08 -4.78 -6.92
CA LEU A 123 6.43 -5.04 -5.63
C LEU A 123 5.37 -6.14 -5.74
N VAL A 124 4.55 -6.12 -6.78
CA VAL A 124 3.53 -7.16 -7.03
C VAL A 124 4.21 -8.51 -7.25
N LEU A 125 5.27 -8.58 -8.07
CA LEU A 125 6.02 -9.81 -8.30
C LEU A 125 6.66 -10.36 -7.01
N GLN A 126 7.26 -9.49 -6.21
CA GLN A 126 7.81 -9.88 -4.91
C GLN A 126 6.70 -10.42 -3.99
N LEU A 127 5.56 -9.72 -3.90
CA LEU A 127 4.47 -10.11 -3.04
C LEU A 127 3.83 -11.44 -3.48
N THR A 128 3.60 -11.64 -4.78
CA THR A 128 3.08 -12.89 -5.32
C THR A 128 3.97 -14.07 -4.94
N ALA A 129 5.29 -13.93 -5.14
CA ALA A 129 6.23 -15.00 -4.82
C ALA A 129 6.29 -15.31 -3.30
N GLU A 130 6.19 -14.31 -2.44
CA GLU A 130 6.10 -14.52 -0.98
C GLU A 130 4.77 -15.19 -0.57
N VAL A 131 3.66 -14.82 -1.22
CA VAL A 131 2.34 -15.42 -0.97
C VAL A 131 2.29 -16.86 -1.44
N GLU A 132 2.83 -17.19 -2.61
CA GLU A 132 2.92 -18.56 -3.11
C GLU A 132 3.71 -19.46 -2.14
N GLU A 133 4.84 -18.96 -1.62
CA GLU A 133 5.61 -19.68 -0.61
C GLU A 133 4.83 -19.85 0.71
N LEU A 134 4.13 -18.81 1.15
CA LEU A 134 3.30 -18.85 2.36
C LEU A 134 2.19 -19.89 2.22
N LEU A 135 1.51 -19.92 1.06
CA LEU A 135 0.48 -20.92 0.76
C LEU A 135 1.07 -22.34 0.72
N ALA A 136 2.26 -22.52 0.14
CA ALA A 136 2.94 -23.83 0.10
C ALA A 136 3.33 -24.35 1.49
N ARG A 137 3.64 -23.46 2.44
CA ARG A 137 4.01 -23.80 3.82
C ARG A 137 2.81 -23.90 4.77
N GLY A 138 1.64 -23.44 4.33
CA GLY A 138 0.40 -23.39 5.10
C GLY A 138 0.16 -22.02 5.74
N LEU A 139 -1.10 -21.58 5.71
CA LEU A 139 -1.53 -20.29 6.26
C LEU A 139 -1.29 -20.21 7.77
N HIS A 140 -1.08 -18.99 8.26
CA HIS A 140 -1.01 -18.72 9.69
C HIS A 140 -2.33 -19.13 10.36
N ARG A 141 -2.24 -19.85 11.49
CA ARG A 141 -3.42 -20.28 12.24
C ARG A 141 -3.33 -19.85 13.68
N ASP A 142 -4.38 -19.21 14.16
CA ASP A 142 -4.49 -18.74 15.54
C ASP A 142 -5.64 -19.42 16.29
N TYR A 143 -5.45 -19.54 17.61
CA TYR A 143 -6.50 -19.96 18.50
C TYR A 143 -7.51 -18.83 18.71
N ARG A 144 -8.75 -19.04 18.25
CA ARG A 144 -9.87 -18.14 18.44
C ARG A 144 -10.83 -18.73 19.45
N ARG A 145 -11.19 -17.94 20.47
CA ARG A 145 -12.23 -18.29 21.45
C ARG A 145 -13.60 -18.21 20.77
N GLN A 146 -14.33 -19.32 20.77
CA GLN A 146 -15.73 -19.37 20.34
C GLN A 146 -16.60 -19.80 21.52
N ALA A 147 -17.71 -19.08 21.70
CA ALA A 147 -18.73 -19.40 22.68
C ALA A 147 -20.01 -19.76 21.93
N GLU A 148 -20.45 -21.01 22.04
CA GLU A 148 -21.60 -21.53 21.30
C GLU A 148 -22.41 -22.52 22.15
N SER A 149 -23.70 -22.63 21.85
CA SER A 149 -24.61 -23.57 22.49
C SER A 149 -24.64 -24.87 21.69
N LEU A 150 -24.01 -25.91 22.23
CA LEU A 150 -23.88 -27.21 21.55
C LEU A 150 -24.81 -28.26 22.15
N ALA A 151 -25.27 -29.20 21.32
CA ALA A 151 -26.04 -30.35 21.79
C ALA A 151 -25.20 -31.35 22.62
N SER A 152 -23.87 -31.30 22.46
CA SER A 152 -22.91 -32.12 23.21
C SER A 152 -21.78 -31.22 23.74
N PRO A 153 -21.33 -31.40 25.00
CA PRO A 153 -20.32 -30.52 25.58
C PRO A 153 -18.97 -30.67 24.86
N MET A 154 -18.42 -29.54 24.39
CA MET A 154 -17.08 -29.46 23.79
C MET A 154 -16.28 -28.33 24.45
N GLY A 155 -15.05 -28.62 24.88
CA GLY A 155 -14.21 -27.62 25.53
C GLY A 155 -14.67 -27.27 26.94
N ARG A 156 -14.62 -25.99 27.32
CA ARG A 156 -14.99 -25.51 28.65
C ARG A 156 -16.48 -25.20 28.70
N PHE A 157 -17.20 -25.91 29.56
CA PHE A 157 -18.60 -25.60 29.83
C PHE A 157 -18.76 -24.28 30.59
N ASP A 158 -19.66 -23.41 30.13
CA ASP A 158 -20.00 -22.14 30.78
C ASP A 158 -21.23 -22.32 31.69
N PHE A 159 -20.97 -22.74 32.93
CA PHE A 159 -22.00 -22.96 33.94
C PHE A 159 -22.82 -21.70 34.25
N GLU A 160 -22.19 -20.53 34.24
CA GLU A 160 -22.87 -19.28 34.59
C GLU A 160 -23.92 -18.93 33.53
N SER A 161 -23.54 -19.02 32.25
CA SER A 161 -24.47 -18.81 31.13
C SER A 161 -25.57 -19.87 31.08
N TYR A 162 -25.27 -21.12 31.43
CA TYR A 162 -26.24 -22.22 31.46
C TYR A 162 -27.35 -22.00 32.49
N VAL A 163 -26.98 -21.66 33.74
CA VAL A 163 -27.95 -21.39 34.81
C VAL A 163 -28.84 -20.19 34.46
N ARG A 164 -28.25 -19.12 33.91
CA ARG A 164 -28.97 -17.90 33.51
C ARG A 164 -29.99 -18.12 32.38
N THR A 165 -29.75 -19.07 31.49
CA THR A 165 -30.59 -19.28 30.29
C THR A 165 -31.63 -20.41 30.40
N GLY A 166 -31.85 -20.94 31.61
CA GLY A 166 -32.90 -21.95 31.89
C GLY A 166 -32.37 -23.33 32.26
N GLY A 167 -31.05 -23.51 32.38
CA GLY A 167 -30.41 -24.71 32.91
C GLY A 167 -30.91 -26.02 32.26
N PRO A 168 -31.29 -27.04 33.05
CA PRO A 168 -31.66 -28.38 32.54
C PRO A 168 -32.89 -28.42 31.65
N ALA A 169 -33.69 -27.34 31.59
CA ALA A 169 -34.81 -27.25 30.66
C ALA A 169 -34.36 -27.07 29.19
N ARG A 170 -33.09 -26.75 28.94
CA ARG A 170 -32.50 -26.65 27.60
C ARG A 170 -31.65 -27.88 27.26
N ALA A 171 -31.90 -28.46 26.09
CA ALA A 171 -31.12 -29.54 25.50
C ALA A 171 -29.79 -29.08 24.86
N GLN A 172 -29.32 -27.87 25.18
CA GLN A 172 -28.09 -27.29 24.64
C GLN A 172 -27.23 -26.73 25.77
N PHE A 173 -25.93 -26.90 25.59
CA PHE A 173 -24.87 -26.63 26.55
C PHE A 173 -24.04 -25.43 26.06
N PRO A 174 -24.05 -24.28 26.74
CA PRO A 174 -23.18 -23.17 26.40
C PRO A 174 -21.73 -23.57 26.69
N CYS A 175 -20.93 -23.62 25.64
CA CYS A 175 -19.56 -24.11 25.65
C CYS A 175 -18.63 -23.06 25.08
N ILE A 176 -17.45 -22.94 25.70
CA ILE A 176 -16.35 -22.09 25.28
C ILE A 176 -15.20 -23.00 24.83
N HIS A 177 -14.79 -22.90 23.58
CA HIS A 177 -13.67 -23.68 23.06
C HIS A 177 -12.77 -22.81 22.19
N TYR A 178 -11.56 -23.30 21.92
CA TYR A 178 -10.52 -22.58 21.19
C TYR A 178 -10.20 -23.34 19.91
N LEU A 179 -10.72 -22.89 18.78
CA LEU A 179 -10.41 -23.48 17.48
C LEU A 179 -9.17 -22.84 16.90
N ARG A 180 -8.29 -23.66 16.33
CA ARG A 180 -7.13 -23.20 15.57
C ARG A 180 -7.55 -22.95 14.12
N LEU A 181 -7.89 -21.70 13.81
CA LEU A 181 -8.49 -21.30 12.54
C LEU A 181 -7.50 -20.49 11.69
N GLU A 182 -7.65 -20.60 10.36
CA GLU A 182 -6.95 -19.76 9.38
C GLU A 182 -7.60 -18.38 9.24
N ASP A 183 -8.78 -18.17 9.82
CA ASP A 183 -9.50 -16.89 9.79
C ASP A 183 -8.85 -15.87 10.75
N THR A 184 -7.67 -15.39 10.35
CA THR A 184 -6.88 -14.37 11.04
C THR A 184 -6.94 -13.06 10.28
N SER A 185 -6.74 -11.93 10.96
CA SER A 185 -6.74 -10.61 10.32
C SER A 185 -5.70 -10.51 9.20
N ILE A 186 -4.56 -11.18 9.37
CA ILE A 186 -3.47 -11.22 8.38
C ILE A 186 -3.94 -12.00 7.13
N ASN A 187 -4.53 -13.18 7.30
CA ASN A 187 -5.00 -13.97 6.16
C ASN A 187 -6.19 -13.32 5.45
N GLN A 188 -7.08 -12.64 6.19
CA GLN A 188 -8.14 -11.83 5.59
C GLN A 188 -7.57 -10.67 4.75
N ALA A 189 -6.52 -10.00 5.23
CA ALA A 189 -5.85 -8.95 4.46
C ALA A 189 -5.22 -9.51 3.17
N LEU A 190 -4.59 -10.69 3.23
CA LEU A 190 -4.08 -11.38 2.04
C LEU A 190 -5.20 -11.75 1.07
N LEU A 191 -6.33 -12.27 1.56
CA LEU A 191 -7.48 -12.63 0.73
C LEU A 191 -8.06 -11.41 -0.01
N VAL A 192 -8.20 -10.27 0.67
CA VAL A 192 -8.64 -9.02 0.03
C VAL A 192 -7.65 -8.55 -1.03
N PHE A 193 -6.34 -8.71 -0.77
CA PHE A 193 -5.31 -8.34 -1.73
C PHE A 193 -5.37 -9.20 -3.01
N CYS A 194 -5.50 -10.52 -2.88
CA CYS A 194 -5.53 -11.43 -4.03
C CYS A 194 -6.82 -11.35 -4.87
N HIS A 195 -7.92 -10.81 -4.32
CA HIS A 195 -9.17 -10.65 -5.06
C HIS A 195 -9.26 -9.35 -5.88
N ARG A 196 -8.24 -8.48 -5.83
CA ARG A 196 -8.17 -7.24 -6.61
C ARG A 196 -7.16 -7.35 -7.74
#